data_AF-A0A2D7S0T7-F1
#
_entry.id   AF-A0A2D7S0T7-F1
#
_cell.length_a   1.000
_cell.length_b   1.000
_cell.length_c   1.000
_cell.angle_alpha   90.00
_cell.angle_beta   90.00
_cell.angle_gamma   90.00
#
_symmetry.space_group_name_H-M   'P 1'
#
loop_
_entity.id
_entity.type
_entity.pdbx_description
1 polymer ?
#
loop_
_entity_poly.entity_id
_entity_poly.type
_entity_poly.pdbx_seq_one_letter_code
_entity_poly.pdbx_strand_id
1 'polypeptide(L)'
;MRIQHLMSVILFIVVGQLYAQDKENNEDAKTEKSSDKKEKASKIKTYDDIITKDAITDKGLFDVHKVDENYFYEIPDSLFGREMLVVTRIAKTASGIGFGGGKQNTQVLRWEKRSKKVLLRVVSHQIIAADSLPIHEAVVNSNFEPILYRFDVKTVGKDSTSTLIQVNKFLEGDVKAMGFPASRRKTYKISGLDKTRSFIESIKSYPLNVEMRHVKTYNSSEPPSNASTGSVSLEMNNSMILLPKEQMKRRYFDQRVGWFARDQVNYGLDVQESKTIRYLDRWRLEIAPEDIEKFERGELVEPVKPIVYYIDRATPKKWRKYLKQGIEDWQIAFEAAGFKNAILAKDPPTPEEDPDWSPEDVRYSVVRYLASPIPNANGPHVSDPRSGEILESDINWYHNVMTLLRNWFFVQTAAINPEAQSIAFKDEIMGRLIRFVSAHEVGHTIGLPHNMGSSVAYPVDSLRSVSFTQKYGTAPSIMDYARFNYVAQPGDGDVSLMPDIGPYDIHAVRWGYRPIPSVEKAEDEKPILDQWIRDKEDDPMYRFGRQQFGVVDPSSQTEDLGDDAIKASAYGIANLKRIVPKLIEWTAEDGKNFDDLETLYGQVYSQ
;
A
#
# COMPACT_ATOMS: atom_id res chain seq x y z
N MET A 1 -15.17 46.41 18.42
CA MET A 1 -16.58 46.78 18.16
C MET A 1 -17.38 45.49 18.15
N ARG A 2 -18.09 45.19 19.24
CA ARG A 2 -18.95 43.99 19.40
C ARG A 2 -20.27 44.25 18.68
N ILE A 3 -20.73 43.33 17.85
CA ILE A 3 -22.16 43.25 17.49
C ILE A 3 -22.59 41.79 17.60
N GLN A 4 -23.56 41.58 18.49
CA GLN A 4 -24.29 40.36 18.77
C GLN A 4 -25.41 40.19 17.74
N HIS A 5 -25.63 38.98 17.23
CA HIS A 5 -26.93 38.53 16.69
C HIS A 5 -27.05 37.04 17.03
N LEU A 6 -27.73 36.68 18.13
CA LEU A 6 -29.17 36.46 18.30
C LEU A 6 -29.70 35.30 17.44
N MET A 7 -29.89 34.15 18.10
CA MET A 7 -30.67 33.00 17.65
C MET A 7 -32.11 33.40 17.34
N SER A 8 -32.63 32.88 16.22
CA SER A 8 -34.06 32.65 16.04
C SER A 8 -34.26 31.26 15.42
N VAL A 9 -34.76 30.35 16.25
CA VAL A 9 -35.27 29.03 15.88
C VAL A 9 -36.63 29.23 15.22
N ILE A 10 -36.79 28.78 13.97
CA ILE A 10 -38.12 28.63 13.35
C ILE A 10 -38.33 27.14 13.07
N LEU A 11 -39.20 26.56 13.89
CA LEU A 11 -39.69 25.19 13.81
C LEU A 11 -40.95 25.21 12.91
N PHE A 12 -40.87 24.64 11.70
CA PHE A 12 -42.05 24.37 10.88
C PHE A 12 -42.47 22.92 11.07
N ILE A 13 -43.54 22.73 11.86
CA ILE A 13 -44.31 21.50 11.95
C ILE A 13 -45.33 21.53 10.80
N VAL A 14 -45.24 20.59 9.87
CA VAL A 14 -46.31 20.32 8.89
C VAL A 14 -46.96 18.99 9.24
N VAL A 15 -48.16 19.07 9.81
CA VAL A 15 -49.11 17.97 9.97
C VAL A 15 -49.90 17.85 8.68
N GLY A 16 -49.78 16.73 7.97
CA GLY A 16 -50.62 16.38 6.82
C GLY A 16 -51.37 15.09 7.10
N GLN A 17 -52.68 15.22 7.33
CA GLN A 17 -53.60 14.14 7.63
C GLN A 17 -53.81 13.19 6.43
N LEU A 18 -53.95 11.91 6.79
CA LEU A 18 -54.48 10.80 5.99
C LEU A 18 -55.92 11.09 5.55
N TYR A 19 -56.22 10.88 4.28
CA TYR A 19 -57.57 10.59 3.80
C TYR A 19 -57.58 9.19 3.18
N ALA A 20 -58.20 8.26 3.90
CA ALA A 20 -58.69 7.00 3.37
C ALA A 20 -60.04 7.25 2.68
N GLN A 21 -60.27 6.63 1.52
CA GLN A 21 -61.57 6.58 0.88
C GLN A 21 -61.90 5.11 0.59
N ASP A 22 -62.81 4.57 1.40
CA ASP A 22 -63.50 3.31 1.18
C ASP A 22 -64.44 3.41 -0.02
N LYS A 23 -64.45 2.36 -0.85
CA LYS A 23 -65.58 2.02 -1.72
C LYS A 23 -65.74 0.50 -1.78
N GLU A 24 -66.84 0.03 -1.20
CA GLU A 24 -67.35 -1.34 -1.33
C GLU A 24 -68.01 -1.61 -2.70
N ASN A 25 -67.80 -2.84 -3.16
CA ASN A 25 -68.67 -3.77 -3.89
C ASN A 25 -69.38 -3.34 -5.19
N ASN A 26 -69.08 -4.06 -6.28
CA ASN A 26 -70.04 -5.05 -6.78
C ASN A 26 -69.37 -6.13 -7.66
N GLU A 27 -69.78 -7.37 -7.41
CA GLU A 27 -69.45 -8.57 -8.17
C GLU A 27 -70.09 -8.53 -9.57
N ASP A 28 -69.38 -9.03 -10.58
CA ASP A 28 -70.01 -9.69 -11.71
C ASP A 28 -69.11 -10.83 -12.21
N ALA A 29 -69.64 -12.05 -12.08
CA ALA A 29 -68.99 -13.29 -12.43
C ALA A 29 -68.92 -13.48 -13.96
N LYS A 30 -67.73 -13.78 -14.47
CA LYS A 30 -67.56 -14.52 -15.73
C LYS A 30 -66.55 -15.65 -15.54
N THR A 31 -67.08 -16.85 -15.58
CA THR A 31 -66.42 -18.14 -15.70
C THR A 31 -65.67 -18.23 -17.02
N GLU A 32 -64.35 -18.45 -17.00
CA GLU A 32 -63.64 -19.06 -18.13
C GLU A 32 -62.44 -19.91 -17.65
N LYS A 33 -62.64 -21.23 -17.77
CA LYS A 33 -61.69 -22.33 -18.01
C LYS A 33 -60.31 -22.26 -17.33
N SER A 34 -60.17 -23.13 -16.33
CA SER A 34 -58.90 -23.65 -15.82
C SER A 34 -58.01 -24.17 -16.95
N SER A 35 -56.88 -23.51 -17.19
CA SER A 35 -55.72 -24.14 -17.82
C SER A 35 -54.78 -24.59 -16.71
N ASP A 36 -54.67 -25.91 -16.54
CA ASP A 36 -53.66 -26.56 -15.71
C ASP A 36 -52.26 -26.22 -16.24
N LYS A 37 -51.70 -25.10 -15.79
CA LYS A 37 -50.25 -24.93 -15.75
C LYS A 37 -49.76 -25.61 -14.49
N LYS A 38 -49.41 -26.89 -14.62
CA LYS A 38 -48.46 -27.57 -13.71
C LYS A 38 -47.26 -26.64 -13.51
N GLU A 39 -47.20 -26.00 -12.35
CA GLU A 39 -45.96 -25.46 -11.81
C GLU A 39 -44.95 -26.62 -11.79
N LYS A 40 -43.99 -26.57 -12.71
CA LYS A 40 -42.75 -27.34 -12.55
C LYS A 40 -42.10 -26.79 -11.29
N ALA A 41 -42.32 -27.45 -10.16
CA ALA A 41 -41.47 -27.34 -9.00
C ALA A 41 -40.03 -27.52 -9.48
N SER A 42 -39.29 -26.41 -9.52
CA SER A 42 -37.87 -26.38 -9.84
C SER A 42 -37.17 -27.28 -8.85
N LYS A 43 -36.85 -28.52 -9.26
CA LYS A 43 -35.96 -29.42 -8.51
C LYS A 43 -34.72 -28.61 -8.11
N ILE A 44 -34.49 -28.48 -6.80
CA ILE A 44 -33.26 -27.87 -6.28
C ILE A 44 -32.12 -28.72 -6.83
N LYS A 45 -31.23 -28.09 -7.61
CA LYS A 45 -30.04 -28.76 -8.15
C LYS A 45 -29.16 -29.19 -6.98
N THR A 46 -28.69 -30.43 -7.00
CA THR A 46 -27.72 -30.95 -6.04
C THR A 46 -26.33 -30.39 -6.32
N TYR A 47 -25.37 -30.61 -5.41
CA TYR A 47 -23.98 -30.20 -5.61
C TYR A 47 -23.40 -30.73 -6.92
N ASP A 48 -23.53 -32.03 -7.18
CA ASP A 48 -22.97 -32.67 -8.38
C ASP A 48 -23.73 -32.27 -9.68
N ASP A 49 -24.96 -31.74 -9.56
CA ASP A 49 -25.68 -31.14 -10.71
C ASP A 49 -25.11 -29.77 -11.12
N ILE A 50 -24.34 -29.12 -10.25
CA ILE A 50 -23.76 -27.78 -10.48
C ILE A 50 -22.26 -27.90 -10.71
N ILE A 51 -21.55 -28.57 -9.82
CA ILE A 51 -20.11 -28.83 -9.91
C ILE A 51 -19.93 -30.22 -10.51
N THR A 52 -19.87 -30.26 -11.84
CA THR A 52 -19.77 -31.49 -12.61
C THR A 52 -18.37 -32.09 -12.50
N LYS A 53 -18.16 -33.30 -13.06
CA LYS A 53 -16.84 -33.95 -13.11
C LYS A 53 -15.82 -33.18 -13.97
N ASP A 54 -16.30 -32.33 -14.87
CA ASP A 54 -15.47 -31.49 -15.75
C ASP A 54 -15.10 -30.16 -15.08
N ALA A 55 -15.54 -29.93 -13.84
CA ALA A 55 -15.22 -28.72 -13.10
C ALA A 55 -13.72 -28.60 -12.83
N ILE A 56 -13.14 -27.46 -13.19
CA ILE A 56 -11.77 -27.10 -12.79
C ILE A 56 -11.88 -26.44 -11.42
N THR A 57 -11.25 -27.03 -10.41
CA THR A 57 -11.30 -26.52 -9.03
C THR A 57 -9.93 -26.05 -8.59
N ASP A 58 -9.87 -24.80 -8.17
CA ASP A 58 -8.72 -24.21 -7.49
C ASP A 58 -9.01 -24.12 -5.99
N LYS A 59 -8.13 -24.69 -5.16
CA LYS A 59 -8.35 -24.84 -3.72
C LYS A 59 -7.55 -23.82 -2.93
N GLY A 60 -8.20 -23.18 -1.97
CA GLY A 60 -7.53 -22.18 -1.14
C GLY A 60 -8.44 -21.67 -0.03
N LEU A 61 -8.47 -20.35 0.15
CA LEU A 61 -9.35 -19.70 1.14
C LEU A 61 -10.81 -20.03 0.86
N PHE A 62 -11.23 -19.91 -0.40
CA PHE A 62 -12.46 -20.45 -0.95
C PHE A 62 -12.09 -21.51 -1.99
N ASP A 63 -12.86 -22.57 -2.11
CA ASP A 63 -12.73 -23.41 -3.30
C ASP A 63 -13.42 -22.68 -4.47
N VAL A 64 -12.67 -22.49 -5.56
CA VAL A 64 -13.14 -21.78 -6.75
C VAL A 64 -13.33 -22.80 -7.86
N HIS A 65 -14.59 -23.02 -8.24
CA HIS A 65 -14.94 -23.95 -9.32
C HIS A 65 -15.27 -23.19 -10.59
N LYS A 66 -14.67 -23.61 -11.70
CA LYS A 66 -15.05 -23.23 -13.05
C LYS A 66 -15.75 -24.39 -13.74
N VAL A 67 -17.00 -24.18 -14.18
CA VAL A 67 -17.78 -25.12 -14.99
C VAL A 67 -18.24 -24.38 -16.23
N ASP A 68 -17.71 -24.77 -17.39
CA ASP A 68 -17.78 -24.01 -18.63
C ASP A 68 -17.28 -22.57 -18.39
N GLU A 69 -18.14 -21.57 -18.56
CA GLU A 69 -17.86 -20.14 -18.31
C GLU A 69 -18.35 -19.64 -16.93
N ASN A 70 -18.95 -20.53 -16.12
CA ASN A 70 -19.50 -20.15 -14.83
C ASN A 70 -18.47 -20.35 -13.72
N TYR A 71 -18.32 -19.33 -12.88
CA TYR A 71 -17.49 -19.36 -11.69
C TYR A 71 -18.34 -19.45 -10.44
N PHE A 72 -17.96 -20.36 -9.55
CA PHE A 72 -18.60 -20.57 -8.27
C PHE A 72 -17.58 -20.46 -7.14
N TYR A 73 -18.01 -19.86 -6.02
CA TYR A 73 -17.29 -19.94 -4.76
C TYR A 73 -17.99 -20.97 -3.88
N GLU A 74 -17.24 -21.96 -3.44
CA GLU A 74 -17.56 -22.78 -2.29
C GLU A 74 -16.89 -22.16 -1.06
N ILE A 75 -17.69 -21.48 -0.24
CA ILE A 75 -17.24 -20.75 0.94
C ILE A 75 -17.38 -21.66 2.16
N PRO A 76 -16.29 -22.04 2.86
CA PRO A 76 -16.38 -22.70 4.15
C PRO A 76 -17.27 -21.91 5.12
N ASP A 77 -18.23 -22.56 5.77
CA ASP A 77 -19.18 -21.87 6.63
C ASP A 77 -18.49 -21.17 7.83
N SER A 78 -17.32 -21.66 8.23
CA SER A 78 -16.45 -21.08 9.27
C SER A 78 -15.89 -19.69 8.91
N LEU A 79 -15.96 -19.28 7.63
CA LEU A 79 -15.52 -17.96 7.17
C LEU A 79 -16.66 -16.93 7.15
N PHE A 80 -17.92 -17.33 7.32
CA PHE A 80 -19.00 -16.34 7.49
C PHE A 80 -18.81 -15.55 8.80
N GLY A 81 -19.00 -14.23 8.71
CA GLY A 81 -18.73 -13.31 9.82
C GLY A 81 -17.25 -12.92 9.95
N ARG A 82 -16.32 -13.59 9.25
CA ARG A 82 -14.92 -13.16 9.17
C ARG A 82 -14.80 -11.98 8.20
N GLU A 83 -13.95 -11.04 8.57
CA GLU A 83 -13.67 -9.85 7.78
C GLU A 83 -12.51 -10.12 6.82
N MET A 84 -12.62 -9.54 5.63
CA MET A 84 -11.62 -9.63 4.57
C MET A 84 -11.34 -8.23 4.03
N LEU A 85 -10.07 -7.93 3.76
CA LEU A 85 -9.67 -6.68 3.14
C LEU A 85 -9.63 -6.87 1.62
N VAL A 86 -10.42 -6.09 0.89
CA VAL A 86 -10.36 -6.05 -0.57
C VAL A 86 -9.49 -4.89 -1.02
N VAL A 87 -8.41 -5.20 -1.74
CA VAL A 87 -7.53 -4.23 -2.37
C VAL A 87 -7.71 -4.29 -3.88
N THR A 88 -8.17 -3.17 -4.45
CA THR A 88 -8.42 -3.04 -5.88
C THR A 88 -7.23 -2.35 -6.54
N ARG A 89 -6.67 -2.96 -7.60
CA ARG A 89 -5.52 -2.45 -8.36
C ARG A 89 -5.81 -2.49 -9.86
N ILE A 90 -5.14 -1.63 -10.62
CA ILE A 90 -5.06 -1.78 -12.08
C ILE A 90 -3.99 -2.85 -12.36
N ALA A 91 -4.33 -3.94 -13.03
CA ALA A 91 -3.37 -4.98 -13.41
C ALA A 91 -2.69 -4.65 -14.75
N LYS A 92 -3.48 -4.25 -15.76
CA LYS A 92 -3.02 -3.80 -17.07
C LYS A 92 -3.88 -2.65 -17.57
N THR A 93 -3.31 -1.73 -18.33
CA THR A 93 -4.03 -0.54 -18.78
C THR A 93 -3.45 0.07 -20.05
N ALA A 94 -4.25 0.89 -20.71
CA ALA A 94 -3.80 1.73 -21.83
C ALA A 94 -3.21 3.06 -21.33
N SER A 95 -2.54 3.77 -22.23
CA SER A 95 -1.88 5.05 -21.92
C SER A 95 -2.85 6.07 -21.30
N GLY A 96 -2.36 6.90 -20.38
CA GLY A 96 -3.12 8.00 -19.76
C GLY A 96 -4.20 7.59 -18.74
N ILE A 97 -4.42 6.30 -18.49
CA ILE A 97 -5.39 5.81 -17.49
C ILE A 97 -4.71 5.57 -16.13
N GLY A 98 -3.47 5.08 -16.11
CA GLY A 98 -2.74 4.70 -14.91
C GLY A 98 -1.59 3.77 -15.24
N PHE A 99 -1.18 2.92 -14.30
CA PHE A 99 -0.14 1.91 -14.50
C PHE A 99 -0.53 0.58 -13.83
N GLY A 100 0.02 -0.53 -14.32
CA GLY A 100 -0.14 -1.84 -13.70
C GLY A 100 0.49 -1.88 -12.31
N GLY A 101 -0.21 -2.44 -11.32
CA GLY A 101 0.15 -2.41 -9.90
C GLY A 101 -0.48 -1.26 -9.11
N GLY A 102 -1.01 -0.23 -9.77
CA GLY A 102 -1.53 0.97 -9.10
C GLY A 102 -2.80 0.71 -8.29
N LYS A 103 -2.73 0.92 -6.96
CA LYS A 103 -3.88 0.83 -6.03
C LYS A 103 -4.97 1.86 -6.35
N GLN A 104 -6.22 1.40 -6.43
CA GLN A 104 -7.40 2.20 -6.75
C GLN A 104 -8.36 2.34 -5.56
N ASN A 105 -8.48 1.28 -4.75
CA ASN A 105 -9.36 1.28 -3.58
C ASN A 105 -8.92 0.25 -2.54
N THR A 106 -9.35 0.45 -1.29
CA THR A 106 -9.20 -0.52 -0.20
C THR A 106 -10.47 -0.49 0.65
N GLN A 107 -11.05 -1.66 0.92
CA GLN A 107 -12.30 -1.75 1.68
C GLN A 107 -12.37 -3.05 2.49
N VAL A 108 -12.90 -2.98 3.72
CA VAL A 108 -13.17 -4.18 4.51
C VAL A 108 -14.54 -4.71 4.15
N LEU A 109 -14.62 -5.99 3.80
CA LEU A 109 -15.84 -6.70 3.49
C LEU A 109 -16.07 -7.85 4.47
N ARG A 110 -17.34 -8.18 4.69
CA ARG A 110 -17.73 -9.34 5.48
C ARG A 110 -18.81 -10.14 4.76
N TRP A 111 -18.58 -11.44 4.65
CA TRP A 111 -19.56 -12.38 4.12
C TRP A 111 -20.55 -12.77 5.21
N GLU A 112 -21.84 -12.66 4.93
CA GLU A 112 -22.92 -12.93 5.88
C GLU A 112 -23.92 -13.91 5.27
N LYS A 113 -24.05 -15.09 5.89
CA LYS A 113 -25.01 -16.11 5.47
C LYS A 113 -26.40 -15.81 6.02
N ARG A 114 -27.40 -15.82 5.15
CA ARG A 114 -28.83 -15.83 5.45
C ARG A 114 -29.46 -17.06 4.80
N SER A 115 -30.64 -17.49 5.24
CA SER A 115 -31.19 -18.82 4.92
C SER A 115 -31.09 -19.25 3.45
N LYS A 116 -31.37 -18.35 2.49
CA LYS A 116 -31.27 -18.64 1.05
C LYS A 116 -30.35 -17.67 0.29
N LYS A 117 -29.60 -16.83 1.01
CA LYS A 117 -28.82 -15.73 0.43
C LYS A 117 -27.49 -15.59 1.15
N VAL A 118 -26.48 -15.16 0.43
CA VAL A 118 -25.24 -14.64 1.03
C VAL A 118 -25.16 -13.15 0.75
N LEU A 119 -24.89 -12.36 1.78
CA LEU A 119 -24.68 -10.92 1.65
C LEU A 119 -23.18 -10.64 1.75
N LEU A 120 -22.72 -9.67 0.96
CA LEU A 120 -21.40 -9.09 1.08
C LEU A 120 -21.57 -7.68 1.64
N ARG A 121 -21.13 -7.48 2.89
CA ARG A 121 -21.27 -6.23 3.64
C ARG A 121 -20.01 -5.38 3.52
N VAL A 122 -20.17 -4.07 3.54
CA VAL A 122 -19.05 -3.12 3.74
C VAL A 122 -18.93 -2.83 5.23
N VAL A 123 -17.76 -3.09 5.80
CA VAL A 123 -17.46 -2.86 7.23
C VAL A 123 -16.60 -1.61 7.37
N SER A 124 -16.89 -0.80 8.38
CA SER A 124 -16.08 0.36 8.75
C SER A 124 -15.54 0.17 10.16
N HIS A 125 -14.25 0.44 10.32
CA HIS A 125 -13.56 0.47 11.61
C HIS A 125 -13.16 1.88 12.02
N GLN A 126 -13.81 2.91 11.47
CA GLN A 126 -13.49 4.32 11.78
C GLN A 126 -13.98 4.73 13.18
N ILE A 127 -15.04 4.10 13.67
CA ILE A 127 -15.64 4.36 14.98
C ILE A 127 -15.73 3.04 15.72
N ILE A 128 -15.24 3.01 16.97
CA ILE A 128 -15.13 1.78 17.75
C ILE A 128 -15.54 1.97 19.22
N ALA A 129 -15.93 0.87 19.84
CA ALA A 129 -15.98 0.66 21.29
C ALA A 129 -15.77 -0.84 21.57
N ALA A 130 -15.16 -1.18 22.71
CA ALA A 130 -14.98 -2.58 23.11
C ALA A 130 -16.36 -3.26 23.25
N ASP A 131 -16.48 -4.48 22.75
CA ASP A 131 -17.73 -5.28 22.76
C ASP A 131 -18.20 -5.62 24.18
N SER A 132 -17.29 -5.58 25.15
CA SER A 132 -17.58 -5.71 26.58
C SER A 132 -18.31 -4.50 27.18
N LEU A 133 -18.42 -3.37 26.47
CA LEU A 133 -19.03 -2.14 26.96
C LEU A 133 -20.45 -1.95 26.40
N PRO A 134 -21.43 -1.47 27.21
CA PRO A 134 -22.78 -1.20 26.73
C PRO A 134 -22.84 -0.23 25.53
N ILE A 135 -21.95 0.76 25.47
CA ILE A 135 -21.90 1.75 24.38
C ILE A 135 -21.56 1.12 23.01
N HIS A 136 -21.02 -0.11 22.99
CA HIS A 136 -20.80 -0.86 21.75
C HIS A 136 -22.08 -1.01 20.93
N GLU A 137 -23.23 -1.22 21.58
CA GLU A 137 -24.52 -1.32 20.88
C GLU A 137 -24.85 -0.02 20.12
N ALA A 138 -24.62 1.14 20.73
CA ALA A 138 -24.83 2.43 20.08
C ALA A 138 -23.87 2.65 18.90
N VAL A 139 -22.60 2.21 19.04
CA VAL A 139 -21.61 2.26 17.96
C VAL A 139 -22.03 1.37 16.79
N VAL A 140 -22.50 0.15 17.04
CA VAL A 140 -23.00 -0.77 16.01
C VAL A 140 -24.24 -0.20 15.32
N ASN A 141 -25.20 0.31 16.09
CA ASN A 141 -26.43 0.90 15.57
C ASN A 141 -26.16 2.15 14.72
N SER A 142 -25.13 2.92 15.06
CA SER A 142 -24.72 4.12 14.31
C SER A 142 -23.87 3.81 13.08
N ASN A 143 -23.36 2.58 12.95
CA ASN A 143 -22.52 2.12 11.83
C ASN A 143 -23.17 0.94 11.10
N PHE A 144 -24.40 1.12 10.60
CA PHE A 144 -25.05 0.11 9.78
C PHE A 144 -24.18 -0.27 8.58
N GLU A 145 -23.82 -1.55 8.49
CA GLU A 145 -23.00 -2.09 7.40
C GLU A 145 -23.81 -2.19 6.10
N PRO A 146 -23.52 -1.37 5.08
CA PRO A 146 -24.25 -1.42 3.81
C PRO A 146 -24.02 -2.76 3.09
N ILE A 147 -25.03 -3.23 2.36
CA ILE A 147 -24.92 -4.41 1.51
C ILE A 147 -24.28 -3.98 0.18
N LEU A 148 -23.06 -4.45 -0.09
CA LEU A 148 -22.37 -4.25 -1.36
C LEU A 148 -22.99 -5.11 -2.47
N TYR A 149 -23.26 -6.38 -2.16
CA TYR A 149 -23.83 -7.34 -3.11
C TYR A 149 -24.61 -8.44 -2.40
N ARG A 150 -25.54 -9.08 -3.12
CA ARG A 150 -26.34 -10.21 -2.62
C ARG A 150 -26.30 -11.36 -3.61
N PHE A 151 -26.00 -12.55 -3.11
CA PHE A 151 -25.89 -13.79 -3.87
C PHE A 151 -27.02 -14.75 -3.51
N ASP A 152 -27.44 -15.55 -4.48
CA ASP A 152 -28.32 -16.69 -4.26
C ASP A 152 -27.48 -17.90 -3.85
N VAL A 153 -27.85 -18.55 -2.75
CA VAL A 153 -27.27 -19.85 -2.39
C VAL A 153 -27.71 -20.85 -3.44
N LYS A 154 -26.75 -21.50 -4.12
CA LYS A 154 -27.02 -22.48 -5.16
C LYS A 154 -27.25 -23.87 -4.56
N THR A 155 -26.43 -24.24 -3.59
CA THR A 155 -26.50 -25.47 -2.80
C THR A 155 -25.51 -25.36 -1.62
N VAL A 156 -25.45 -26.38 -0.77
CA VAL A 156 -24.37 -26.58 0.21
C VAL A 156 -23.34 -27.57 -0.35
N GLY A 157 -22.13 -27.57 0.20
CA GLY A 157 -21.08 -28.54 -0.12
C GLY A 157 -21.47 -29.98 0.17
N LYS A 158 -20.66 -30.92 -0.32
CA LYS A 158 -20.92 -32.37 -0.17
C LYS A 158 -21.05 -32.83 1.27
N ASP A 159 -20.30 -32.21 2.18
CA ASP A 159 -20.32 -32.48 3.62
C ASP A 159 -21.23 -31.51 4.41
N SER A 160 -21.95 -30.62 3.72
CA SER A 160 -22.79 -29.56 4.30
C SER A 160 -22.05 -28.55 5.19
N THR A 161 -20.72 -28.44 5.09
CA THR A 161 -19.90 -27.48 5.86
C THR A 161 -19.52 -26.22 5.08
N SER A 162 -19.98 -26.11 3.83
CA SER A 162 -19.71 -24.99 2.94
C SER A 162 -20.97 -24.54 2.20
N THR A 163 -20.91 -23.33 1.66
CA THR A 163 -22.01 -22.72 0.90
C THR A 163 -21.54 -22.38 -0.51
N LEU A 164 -22.26 -22.88 -1.52
CA LEU A 164 -21.95 -22.63 -2.92
C LEU A 164 -22.75 -21.42 -3.46
N ILE A 165 -22.04 -20.44 -4.02
CA ILE A 165 -22.62 -19.28 -4.70
C ILE A 165 -22.00 -19.11 -6.10
N GLN A 166 -22.75 -18.50 -7.01
CA GLN A 166 -22.23 -18.14 -8.34
C GLN A 166 -21.81 -16.67 -8.37
N VAL A 167 -20.64 -16.35 -8.93
CA VAL A 167 -20.03 -15.01 -8.82
C VAL A 167 -19.93 -14.22 -10.12
N ASN A 168 -20.25 -14.80 -11.28
CA ASN A 168 -20.19 -14.12 -12.58
C ASN A 168 -20.82 -12.73 -12.57
N LYS A 169 -22.09 -12.61 -12.14
CA LYS A 169 -22.82 -11.33 -12.14
C LYS A 169 -22.18 -10.26 -11.24
N PHE A 170 -21.48 -10.68 -10.20
CA PHE A 170 -20.78 -9.78 -9.29
C PHE A 170 -19.51 -9.24 -9.95
N LEU A 171 -18.70 -10.13 -10.54
CA LEU A 171 -17.41 -9.78 -11.13
C LEU A 171 -17.51 -9.18 -12.52
N GLU A 172 -18.53 -9.50 -13.31
CA GLU A 172 -18.78 -8.91 -14.64
C GLU A 172 -19.59 -7.60 -14.54
N GLY A 173 -20.36 -7.42 -13.45
CA GLY A 173 -21.16 -6.23 -13.20
C GLY A 173 -20.36 -4.98 -12.80
N ASP A 174 -21.02 -3.81 -12.82
CA ASP A 174 -20.39 -2.54 -12.41
C ASP A 174 -20.48 -2.32 -10.89
N VAL A 175 -19.73 -3.12 -10.13
CA VAL A 175 -19.59 -2.93 -8.67
C VAL A 175 -18.56 -1.84 -8.44
N LYS A 176 -19.05 -0.60 -8.20
CA LYS A 176 -18.21 0.60 -8.13
C LYS A 176 -17.04 0.49 -7.14
N ALA A 177 -17.23 -0.18 -6.01
CA ALA A 177 -16.19 -0.37 -5.00
C ALA A 177 -14.99 -1.20 -5.48
N MET A 178 -15.16 -2.02 -6.52
CA MET A 178 -14.14 -2.93 -7.07
C MET A 178 -13.76 -2.58 -8.52
N GLY A 179 -14.28 -1.45 -9.00
CA GLY A 179 -14.09 -0.98 -10.37
C GLY A 179 -13.31 0.32 -10.43
N PHE A 180 -13.53 1.08 -11.50
CA PHE A 180 -12.80 2.32 -11.73
C PHE A 180 -13.22 3.45 -10.77
N PRO A 181 -12.29 4.22 -10.16
CA PRO A 181 -12.62 5.23 -9.15
C PRO A 181 -13.58 6.32 -9.65
N ALA A 182 -14.46 6.80 -8.76
CA ALA A 182 -15.48 7.79 -9.09
C ALA A 182 -14.91 9.12 -9.62
N SER A 183 -13.77 9.58 -9.09
CA SER A 183 -13.08 10.78 -9.57
C SER A 183 -12.67 10.64 -11.03
N ARG A 184 -12.03 9.52 -11.39
CA ARG A 184 -11.59 9.24 -12.77
C ARG A 184 -12.78 9.02 -13.71
N ARG A 185 -13.85 8.37 -13.23
CA ARG A 185 -15.11 8.28 -13.99
C ARG A 185 -15.67 9.65 -14.35
N LYS A 186 -15.62 10.62 -13.43
CA LYS A 186 -16.02 12.00 -13.69
C LYS A 186 -15.10 12.67 -14.71
N THR A 187 -13.78 12.54 -14.53
CA THR A 187 -12.78 13.12 -15.45
C THR A 187 -12.95 12.63 -16.88
N TYR A 188 -13.18 11.33 -17.10
CA TYR A 188 -13.30 10.77 -18.45
C TYR A 188 -14.75 10.69 -18.96
N LYS A 189 -15.73 11.23 -18.21
CA LYS A 189 -17.16 11.21 -18.58
C LYS A 189 -17.68 9.80 -18.88
N ILE A 190 -17.38 8.87 -17.97
CA ILE A 190 -17.86 7.49 -18.07
C ILE A 190 -19.37 7.43 -17.87
N SER A 191 -20.09 6.84 -18.84
CA SER A 191 -21.56 6.70 -18.82
C SER A 191 -22.05 5.36 -18.28
N GLY A 192 -21.21 4.32 -18.31
CA GLY A 192 -21.53 3.01 -17.75
C GLY A 192 -20.56 1.92 -18.21
N LEU A 193 -20.67 0.74 -17.60
CA LEU A 193 -19.92 -0.46 -18.00
C LEU A 193 -20.55 -1.11 -19.23
N ASP A 194 -19.71 -1.44 -20.21
CA ASP A 194 -20.06 -2.28 -21.34
C ASP A 194 -19.89 -3.76 -20.96
N LYS A 195 -21.01 -4.46 -20.80
CA LYS A 195 -21.02 -5.87 -20.38
C LYS A 195 -20.52 -6.84 -21.45
N THR A 196 -20.62 -6.51 -22.74
CA THR A 196 -20.20 -7.44 -23.80
C THR A 196 -18.68 -7.41 -24.00
N ARG A 197 -18.03 -6.32 -23.58
CA ARG A 197 -16.57 -6.13 -23.59
C ARG A 197 -15.94 -6.20 -22.20
N SER A 198 -16.65 -6.79 -21.23
CA SER A 198 -16.16 -7.00 -19.86
C SER A 198 -16.35 -8.46 -19.48
N PHE A 199 -15.30 -9.09 -18.96
CA PHE A 199 -15.28 -10.53 -18.68
C PHE A 199 -14.28 -10.86 -17.58
N ILE A 200 -14.46 -12.03 -16.95
CA ILE A 200 -13.54 -12.58 -15.96
C ILE A 200 -12.36 -13.20 -16.69
N GLU A 201 -11.15 -12.78 -16.35
CA GLU A 201 -9.93 -13.32 -16.93
C GLU A 201 -9.47 -14.55 -16.15
N SER A 202 -9.43 -14.43 -14.82
CA SER A 202 -9.14 -15.54 -13.93
C SER A 202 -9.61 -15.23 -12.52
N ILE A 203 -9.84 -16.30 -11.75
CA ILE A 203 -9.95 -16.23 -10.30
C ILE A 203 -9.01 -17.30 -9.75
N LYS A 204 -8.15 -16.89 -8.82
CA LYS A 204 -7.22 -17.80 -8.15
C LYS A 204 -7.46 -17.80 -6.65
N SER A 205 -7.34 -18.95 -6.03
CA SER A 205 -7.51 -19.11 -4.59
C SER A 205 -6.21 -19.48 -3.94
N TYR A 206 -5.79 -18.67 -2.97
CA TYR A 206 -4.62 -18.90 -2.14
C TYR A 206 -5.08 -19.13 -0.70
N PRO A 207 -4.23 -19.70 0.19
CA PRO A 207 -4.63 -20.01 1.55
C PRO A 207 -5.20 -18.84 2.36
N LEU A 208 -4.76 -17.60 2.07
CA LEU A 208 -5.15 -16.40 2.81
C LEU A 208 -5.81 -15.32 1.93
N ASN A 209 -5.94 -15.52 0.63
CA ASN A 209 -6.59 -14.56 -0.26
C ASN A 209 -7.22 -15.20 -1.50
N VAL A 210 -8.21 -14.52 -2.08
CA VAL A 210 -8.75 -14.85 -3.41
C VAL A 210 -8.46 -13.68 -4.34
N GLU A 211 -7.79 -13.97 -5.45
CA GLU A 211 -7.43 -12.98 -6.49
C GLU A 211 -8.41 -13.04 -7.65
N MET A 212 -8.97 -11.90 -8.03
CA MET A 212 -9.98 -11.78 -9.07
C MET A 212 -9.49 -10.83 -10.16
N ARG A 213 -9.07 -11.38 -11.30
CA ARG A 213 -8.70 -10.61 -12.49
C ARG A 213 -9.86 -10.55 -13.48
N HIS A 214 -10.17 -9.35 -13.93
CA HIS A 214 -11.23 -9.16 -14.91
C HIS A 214 -11.02 -7.90 -15.76
N VAL A 215 -11.43 -7.98 -17.01
CA VAL A 215 -11.43 -6.84 -17.93
C VAL A 215 -12.69 -6.03 -17.70
N LYS A 216 -12.54 -4.72 -17.52
CA LYS A 216 -13.64 -3.75 -17.45
C LYS A 216 -13.49 -2.74 -18.58
N THR A 217 -14.53 -2.67 -19.40
CA THR A 217 -14.66 -1.66 -20.44
C THR A 217 -15.80 -0.72 -20.11
N TYR A 218 -15.50 0.58 -19.97
CA TYR A 218 -16.47 1.61 -19.66
C TYR A 218 -16.70 2.50 -20.88
N ASN A 219 -17.95 2.77 -21.25
CA ASN A 219 -18.28 3.73 -22.30
C ASN A 219 -17.94 5.15 -21.82
N SER A 220 -17.30 5.93 -22.68
CA SER A 220 -16.62 7.17 -22.30
C SER A 220 -16.63 8.16 -23.47
N SER A 221 -17.12 9.39 -23.25
CA SER A 221 -17.06 10.43 -24.29
C SER A 221 -15.73 11.18 -24.32
N GLU A 222 -14.94 11.12 -23.25
CA GLU A 222 -13.60 11.74 -23.17
C GLU A 222 -12.57 10.74 -22.61
N PRO A 223 -12.34 9.60 -23.30
CA PRO A 223 -11.30 8.67 -22.87
C PRO A 223 -9.91 9.34 -23.00
N PRO A 224 -8.97 9.06 -22.08
CA PRO A 224 -7.66 9.73 -22.06
C PRO A 224 -6.72 9.26 -23.19
N SER A 225 -7.06 8.16 -23.85
CA SER A 225 -6.32 7.57 -24.97
C SER A 225 -7.27 6.77 -25.84
N ASN A 226 -6.82 6.40 -27.05
CA ASN A 226 -7.60 5.58 -27.98
C ASN A 226 -9.03 6.10 -28.21
N ALA A 227 -9.15 7.42 -28.43
CA ALA A 227 -10.44 8.11 -28.46
C ALA A 227 -11.43 7.56 -29.50
N SER A 228 -10.91 6.97 -30.58
CA SER A 228 -11.71 6.27 -31.60
C SER A 228 -12.54 5.10 -31.04
N THR A 229 -12.17 4.53 -29.90
CA THR A 229 -12.90 3.43 -29.26
C THR A 229 -14.11 3.90 -28.46
N GLY A 230 -14.20 5.20 -28.11
CA GLY A 230 -15.28 5.72 -27.26
C GLY A 230 -15.38 5.05 -25.89
N SER A 231 -14.27 4.52 -25.36
CA SER A 231 -14.27 3.72 -24.14
C SER A 231 -12.96 3.76 -23.37
N VAL A 232 -13.02 3.43 -22.08
CA VAL A 232 -11.88 3.20 -21.20
C VAL A 232 -11.87 1.71 -20.83
N SER A 233 -10.88 0.97 -21.34
CA SER A 233 -10.69 -0.45 -21.03
C SER A 233 -9.45 -0.69 -20.20
N LEU A 234 -9.58 -1.50 -19.15
CA LEU A 234 -8.47 -1.92 -18.30
C LEU A 234 -8.72 -3.28 -17.65
N GLU A 235 -7.64 -3.99 -17.35
CA GLU A 235 -7.66 -5.20 -16.52
C GLU A 235 -7.55 -4.77 -15.06
N MET A 236 -8.56 -5.10 -14.26
CA MET A 236 -8.60 -4.84 -12.82
C MET A 236 -8.21 -6.12 -12.08
N ASN A 237 -7.44 -5.96 -11.01
CA ASN A 237 -7.24 -7.00 -10.01
C ASN A 237 -7.92 -6.61 -8.71
N ASN A 238 -8.66 -7.53 -8.12
CA ASN A 238 -9.22 -7.37 -6.78
C ASN A 238 -8.69 -8.53 -5.91
N SER A 239 -7.89 -8.17 -4.91
CA SER A 239 -7.32 -9.08 -3.94
C SER A 239 -8.18 -9.08 -2.69
N MET A 240 -8.79 -10.20 -2.34
CA MET A 240 -9.60 -10.34 -1.12
C MET A 240 -8.83 -11.13 -0.07
N ILE A 241 -8.26 -10.42 0.90
CA ILE A 241 -7.33 -10.94 1.89
C ILE A 241 -8.09 -11.25 3.19
N LEU A 242 -7.95 -12.45 3.73
CA LEU A 242 -8.50 -12.79 5.05
C LEU A 242 -7.77 -12.01 6.14
N LEU A 243 -8.51 -11.25 6.95
CA LEU A 243 -7.90 -10.54 8.07
C LEU A 243 -7.56 -11.52 9.22
N PRO A 244 -6.44 -11.29 9.94
CA PRO A 244 -6.03 -12.08 11.09
C PRO A 244 -7.18 -12.27 12.09
N LYS A 245 -7.27 -13.47 12.68
CA LYS A 245 -8.26 -13.75 13.73
C LYS A 245 -7.91 -12.98 15.01
N GLU A 246 -6.63 -13.01 15.38
CA GLU A 246 -6.09 -12.30 16.52
C GLU A 246 -5.40 -11.03 16.00
N GLN A 247 -5.80 -9.87 16.54
CA GLN A 247 -5.24 -8.59 16.15
C GLN A 247 -3.86 -8.41 16.78
N MET A 248 -2.88 -7.95 16.00
CA MET A 248 -1.59 -7.52 16.55
C MET A 248 -1.77 -6.45 17.62
N LYS A 249 -0.97 -6.52 18.70
CA LYS A 249 -0.90 -5.44 19.69
C LYS A 249 -0.53 -4.12 19.01
N ARG A 250 -1.41 -3.13 19.14
CA ARG A 250 -1.23 -1.79 18.56
C ARG A 250 -0.05 -1.08 19.25
N ARG A 251 0.63 -0.20 18.52
CA ARG A 251 1.52 0.82 19.09
C ARG A 251 0.92 2.19 18.82
N TYR A 252 0.77 3.01 19.86
CA TYR A 252 0.20 4.34 19.71
C TYR A 252 1.17 5.28 19.00
N PHE A 253 0.62 6.11 18.14
CA PHE A 253 1.37 7.08 17.36
C PHE A 253 1.87 8.24 18.23
N ASP A 254 3.08 8.71 17.94
CA ASP A 254 3.63 9.96 18.46
C ASP A 254 4.20 10.77 17.30
N GLN A 255 3.83 12.05 17.22
CA GLN A 255 4.20 12.91 16.10
C GLN A 255 5.70 13.26 16.04
N ARG A 256 6.45 13.02 17.13
CA ARG A 256 7.91 13.27 17.18
C ARG A 256 8.72 12.20 16.45
N VAL A 257 8.12 11.04 16.17
CA VAL A 257 8.74 9.96 15.40
C VAL A 257 7.92 9.72 14.13
N GLY A 258 8.56 9.85 12.98
CA GLY A 258 7.93 9.64 11.68
C GLY A 258 7.43 8.22 11.51
N TRP A 259 6.10 8.07 11.37
CA TRP A 259 5.47 6.77 11.13
C TRP A 259 4.17 6.90 10.33
N PHE A 260 3.90 5.95 9.43
CA PHE A 260 2.59 5.81 8.78
C PHE A 260 1.58 5.31 9.79
N ALA A 261 0.51 6.08 10.01
CA ALA A 261 -0.41 5.79 11.10
C ALA A 261 -1.85 6.03 10.69
N ARG A 262 -2.77 5.35 11.39
CA ARG A 262 -4.20 5.35 11.10
C ARG A 262 -5.00 5.74 12.32
N ASP A 263 -6.15 6.35 12.06
CA ASP A 263 -7.03 6.93 13.07
C ASP A 263 -8.29 6.09 13.27
N GLN A 264 -8.76 6.03 14.52
CA GLN A 264 -10.10 5.56 14.88
C GLN A 264 -10.68 6.48 15.95
N VAL A 265 -11.98 6.71 15.92
CA VAL A 265 -12.70 7.42 16.99
C VAL A 265 -13.21 6.39 18.00
N ASN A 266 -12.68 6.45 19.22
CA ASN A 266 -13.04 5.54 20.31
C ASN A 266 -14.09 6.18 21.22
N TYR A 267 -15.23 5.51 21.37
CA TYR A 267 -16.35 5.89 22.25
C TYR A 267 -16.35 5.10 23.57
N GLY A 268 -15.54 4.05 23.69
CA GLY A 268 -15.50 3.20 24.88
C GLY A 268 -14.55 3.68 25.99
N LEU A 269 -13.97 4.87 25.86
CA LEU A 269 -13.07 5.42 26.87
C LEU A 269 -13.87 6.03 28.03
N ASP A 270 -13.36 5.89 29.26
CA ASP A 270 -13.96 6.51 30.45
C ASP A 270 -13.61 8.01 30.54
N VAL A 271 -14.11 8.77 29.57
CA VAL A 271 -13.92 10.22 29.44
C VAL A 271 -15.20 10.85 28.87
N GLN A 272 -15.40 12.15 29.11
CA GLN A 272 -16.64 12.86 28.71
C GLN A 272 -16.66 13.30 27.23
N GLU A 273 -16.00 12.56 26.34
CA GLU A 273 -15.95 12.82 24.90
C GLU A 273 -15.52 11.55 24.13
N SER A 274 -15.77 11.49 22.83
CA SER A 274 -15.09 10.51 21.99
C SER A 274 -13.68 11.01 21.67
N LYS A 275 -12.70 10.11 21.60
CA LYS A 275 -11.32 10.48 21.28
C LYS A 275 -10.84 9.80 20.02
N THR A 276 -10.13 10.54 19.18
CA THR A 276 -9.37 9.96 18.09
C THR A 276 -8.11 9.31 18.66
N ILE A 277 -8.03 7.99 18.53
CA ILE A 277 -6.82 7.23 18.77
C ILE A 277 -6.08 7.05 17.45
N ARG A 278 -4.76 7.16 17.49
CA ARG A 278 -3.89 6.97 16.34
C ARG A 278 -2.83 5.94 16.64
N TYR A 279 -2.62 5.00 15.73
CA TYR A 279 -1.68 3.89 15.90
C TYR A 279 -0.91 3.59 14.61
N LEU A 280 0.23 2.95 14.80
CA LEU A 280 1.22 2.68 13.76
C LEU A 280 0.77 1.59 12.78
N ASP A 281 1.10 1.77 11.51
CA ASP A 281 1.16 0.67 10.55
C ASP A 281 2.54 -0.01 10.66
N ARG A 282 2.59 -1.28 11.09
CA ARG A 282 3.85 -2.01 11.28
C ARG A 282 3.68 -3.52 11.08
N TRP A 283 4.77 -4.21 10.74
CA TRP A 283 4.80 -5.67 10.73
C TRP A 283 4.67 -6.24 12.16
N ARG A 284 4.05 -7.42 12.28
CA ARG A 284 4.00 -8.16 13.54
C ARG A 284 5.35 -8.86 13.80
N LEU A 285 6.17 -8.26 14.65
CA LEU A 285 7.39 -8.89 15.17
C LEU A 285 7.21 -9.21 16.65
N GLU A 286 7.15 -10.51 16.95
CA GLU A 286 6.95 -11.06 18.29
C GLU A 286 8.18 -11.86 18.71
N ILE A 287 8.47 -11.88 20.01
CA ILE A 287 9.54 -12.68 20.61
C ILE A 287 8.97 -14.06 20.91
N ALA A 288 9.70 -15.11 20.56
CA ALA A 288 9.33 -16.47 20.95
C ALA A 288 9.38 -16.60 22.49
N PRO A 289 8.43 -17.27 23.16
CA PRO A 289 8.40 -17.36 24.62
C PRO A 289 9.72 -17.79 25.27
N GLU A 290 10.45 -18.71 24.63
CA GLU A 290 11.76 -19.22 25.05
C GLU A 290 12.91 -18.20 24.98
N ASP A 291 12.71 -17.09 24.26
CA ASP A 291 13.73 -16.07 23.99
C ASP A 291 13.51 -14.76 24.77
N ILE A 292 12.44 -14.67 25.56
CA ILE A 292 12.11 -13.47 26.36
C ILE A 292 13.27 -13.08 27.28
N GLU A 293 13.82 -14.04 28.04
CA GLU A 293 14.93 -13.75 28.97
C GLU A 293 16.20 -13.28 28.25
N LYS A 294 16.48 -13.81 27.05
CA LYS A 294 17.62 -13.38 26.22
C LYS A 294 17.41 -11.94 25.76
N PHE A 295 16.22 -11.64 25.26
CA PHE A 295 15.85 -10.32 24.80
C PHE A 295 15.95 -9.27 25.92
N GLU A 296 15.51 -9.62 27.14
CA GLU A 296 15.59 -8.74 28.32
C GLU A 296 17.03 -8.49 28.77
N ARG A 297 17.95 -9.45 28.55
CA ARG A 297 19.41 -9.24 28.73
C ARG A 297 20.06 -8.41 27.62
N GLY A 298 19.31 -8.02 26.59
CA GLY A 298 19.81 -7.26 25.45
C GLY A 298 20.46 -8.13 24.36
N GLU A 299 20.30 -9.45 24.42
CA GLU A 299 20.74 -10.35 23.35
C GLU A 299 19.78 -10.25 22.15
N LEU A 300 20.31 -10.37 20.93
CA LEU A 300 19.50 -10.39 19.71
C LEU A 300 18.80 -11.74 19.55
N VAL A 301 17.49 -11.69 19.33
CA VAL A 301 16.63 -12.87 19.12
C VAL A 301 16.06 -12.88 17.70
N GLU A 302 15.53 -14.02 17.25
CA GLU A 302 14.82 -14.07 15.97
C GLU A 302 13.33 -13.80 16.21
N PRO A 303 12.66 -13.02 15.35
CA PRO A 303 11.22 -12.85 15.47
C PRO A 303 10.51 -14.15 15.10
N VAL A 304 9.36 -14.43 15.73
CA VAL A 304 8.52 -15.60 15.42
C VAL A 304 8.20 -15.68 13.92
N LYS A 305 7.96 -14.53 13.29
CA LYS A 305 7.79 -14.40 11.84
C LYS A 305 8.68 -13.29 11.29
N PRO A 306 9.75 -13.60 10.54
CA PRO A 306 10.54 -12.58 9.87
C PRO A 306 9.78 -11.97 8.69
N ILE A 307 10.16 -10.75 8.34
CA ILE A 307 9.69 -10.05 7.13
C ILE A 307 10.50 -10.58 5.95
N VAL A 308 9.83 -11.15 4.96
CA VAL A 308 10.50 -11.76 3.80
C VAL A 308 10.02 -11.10 2.52
N TYR A 309 10.96 -10.53 1.77
CA TYR A 309 10.74 -10.01 0.43
C TYR A 309 11.31 -10.96 -0.62
N TYR A 310 10.53 -11.21 -1.67
CA TYR A 310 10.97 -11.96 -2.84
C TYR A 310 11.29 -11.01 -3.99
N ILE A 311 12.33 -11.32 -4.76
CA ILE A 311 12.66 -10.56 -5.98
C ILE A 311 11.95 -11.20 -7.16
N ASP A 312 11.07 -10.45 -7.84
CA ASP A 312 10.32 -10.97 -8.99
C ASP A 312 11.22 -11.69 -10.01
N ARG A 313 10.78 -12.86 -10.49
CA ARG A 313 11.48 -13.68 -11.50
C ARG A 313 11.79 -12.85 -12.77
N ALA A 314 10.95 -11.86 -13.10
CA ALA A 314 11.14 -10.97 -14.24
C ALA A 314 12.29 -9.96 -14.07
N THR A 315 12.83 -9.80 -12.86
CA THR A 315 13.93 -8.87 -12.57
C THR A 315 15.22 -9.30 -13.27
N PRO A 316 15.89 -8.40 -14.01
CA PRO A 316 17.19 -8.69 -14.63
C PRO A 316 18.19 -9.23 -13.61
N LYS A 317 18.81 -10.39 -13.91
CA LYS A 317 19.64 -11.14 -12.96
C LYS A 317 20.74 -10.29 -12.31
N LYS A 318 21.38 -9.40 -13.07
CA LYS A 318 22.44 -8.51 -12.57
C LYS A 318 21.99 -7.54 -11.47
N TRP A 319 20.72 -7.16 -11.45
CA TRP A 319 20.18 -6.19 -10.47
C TRP A 319 19.66 -6.84 -9.20
N ARG A 320 19.33 -8.14 -9.23
CA ARG A 320 18.75 -8.86 -8.09
C ARG A 320 19.61 -8.75 -6.83
N LYS A 321 20.93 -8.87 -6.95
CA LYS A 321 21.87 -8.74 -5.83
C LYS A 321 21.70 -7.40 -5.10
N TYR A 322 21.63 -6.31 -5.84
CA TYR A 322 21.55 -4.96 -5.28
C TYR A 322 20.19 -4.67 -4.64
N LEU A 323 19.10 -5.16 -5.23
CA LEU A 323 17.78 -5.08 -4.64
C LEU A 323 17.71 -5.81 -3.30
N LYS A 324 18.24 -7.05 -3.25
CA LYS A 324 18.33 -7.83 -2.00
C LYS A 324 19.15 -7.13 -0.93
N GLN A 325 20.31 -6.57 -1.31
CA GLN A 325 21.12 -5.79 -0.39
C GLN A 325 20.35 -4.60 0.19
N GLY A 326 19.59 -3.85 -0.63
CA GLY A 326 18.82 -2.71 -0.12
C GLY A 326 17.72 -3.11 0.87
N ILE A 327 17.13 -4.30 0.70
CA ILE A 327 16.19 -4.87 1.67
C ILE A 327 16.92 -5.20 2.98
N GLU A 328 18.06 -5.88 2.89
CA GLU A 328 18.81 -6.39 4.05
C GLU A 328 19.63 -5.30 4.77
N ASP A 329 19.83 -4.14 4.15
CA ASP A 329 20.45 -2.96 4.78
C ASP A 329 19.70 -2.52 6.04
N TRP A 330 18.39 -2.75 6.09
CA TRP A 330 17.56 -2.46 7.26
C TRP A 330 17.78 -3.38 8.44
N GLN A 331 18.53 -4.48 8.28
CA GLN A 331 18.78 -5.43 9.36
C GLN A 331 19.41 -4.73 10.57
N ILE A 332 20.34 -3.78 10.36
CA ILE A 332 20.98 -3.03 11.46
C ILE A 332 19.96 -2.25 12.31
N ALA A 333 18.87 -1.78 11.71
CA ALA A 333 17.83 -1.04 12.40
C ALA A 333 16.95 -1.98 13.25
N PHE A 334 16.68 -3.18 12.74
CA PHE A 334 15.98 -4.22 13.50
C PHE A 334 16.84 -4.83 14.61
N GLU A 335 18.17 -4.87 14.46
CA GLU A 335 19.08 -5.26 15.55
C GLU A 335 18.98 -4.28 16.72
N ALA A 336 18.86 -2.98 16.44
CA ALA A 336 18.60 -1.99 17.48
C ALA A 336 17.21 -2.16 18.15
N ALA A 337 16.25 -2.74 17.44
CA ALA A 337 14.97 -3.18 18.01
C ALA A 337 15.08 -4.47 18.84
N GLY A 338 16.21 -5.19 18.74
CA GLY A 338 16.51 -6.43 19.46
C GLY A 338 16.33 -7.70 18.61
N PHE A 339 16.15 -7.57 17.29
CA PHE A 339 15.94 -8.70 16.39
C PHE A 339 17.09 -8.87 15.39
N LYS A 340 17.64 -10.10 15.32
CA LYS A 340 18.46 -10.54 14.18
C LYS A 340 17.59 -11.27 13.16
N ASN A 341 18.01 -11.31 11.89
CA ASN A 341 17.29 -11.99 10.81
C ASN A 341 15.82 -11.53 10.68
N ALA A 342 15.53 -10.28 11.01
CA ALA A 342 14.17 -9.75 11.05
C ALA A 342 13.62 -9.44 9.66
N ILE A 343 14.49 -9.04 8.73
CA ILE A 343 14.16 -8.72 7.35
C ILE A 343 15.10 -9.46 6.41
N LEU A 344 14.53 -10.17 5.44
CA LEU A 344 15.25 -11.11 4.57
C LEU A 344 14.84 -10.93 3.11
N ALA A 345 15.79 -11.09 2.20
CA ALA A 345 15.51 -11.06 0.76
C ALA A 345 15.78 -12.42 0.09
N LYS A 346 14.82 -12.92 -0.68
CA LYS A 346 14.90 -14.24 -1.32
C LYS A 346 14.66 -14.16 -2.83
N ASP A 347 15.20 -15.13 -3.56
CA ASP A 347 14.63 -15.43 -4.88
C ASP A 347 13.34 -16.23 -4.66
N PRO A 348 12.32 -16.06 -5.51
CA PRO A 348 11.15 -16.92 -5.52
C PRO A 348 11.58 -18.35 -5.85
N PRO A 349 10.87 -19.36 -5.33
CA PRO A 349 11.08 -20.75 -5.72
C PRO A 349 10.98 -20.87 -7.25
N THR A 350 11.57 -21.90 -7.86
CA THR A 350 11.34 -22.19 -9.27
C THR A 350 9.92 -22.77 -9.48
N PRO A 351 9.35 -22.74 -10.70
CA PRO A 351 8.08 -23.41 -10.97
C PRO A 351 8.08 -24.91 -10.61
N GLU A 352 9.25 -25.56 -10.62
CA GLU A 352 9.41 -26.95 -10.22
C GLU A 352 9.45 -27.14 -8.70
N GLU A 353 9.98 -26.16 -7.96
CA GLU A 353 10.01 -26.17 -6.48
C GLU A 353 8.64 -25.85 -5.87
N ASP A 354 7.94 -24.86 -6.44
CA ASP A 354 6.59 -24.46 -6.05
C ASP A 354 5.84 -23.92 -7.29
N PRO A 355 5.01 -24.76 -7.94
CA PRO A 355 4.24 -24.35 -9.11
C PRO A 355 3.12 -23.36 -8.77
N ASP A 356 2.69 -23.33 -7.50
CA ASP A 356 1.60 -22.48 -7.02
C ASP A 356 2.11 -21.14 -6.50
N TRP A 357 3.44 -20.97 -6.38
CA TRP A 357 4.04 -19.70 -6.02
C TRP A 357 3.62 -18.61 -7.00
N SER A 358 3.04 -17.56 -6.45
CA SER A 358 2.59 -16.41 -7.20
C SER A 358 2.92 -15.16 -6.41
N PRO A 359 3.36 -14.08 -7.08
CA PRO A 359 3.49 -12.80 -6.40
C PRO A 359 2.13 -12.26 -5.95
N GLU A 360 1.00 -12.81 -6.40
CA GLU A 360 -0.36 -12.41 -5.99
C GLU A 360 -0.84 -13.13 -4.71
N ASP A 361 -0.08 -14.08 -4.18
CA ASP A 361 -0.37 -14.69 -2.89
C ASP A 361 0.08 -13.75 -1.75
N VAL A 362 -0.86 -13.35 -0.89
CA VAL A 362 -0.62 -12.37 0.19
C VAL A 362 0.46 -12.84 1.19
N ARG A 363 0.78 -14.14 1.22
CA ARG A 363 1.86 -14.68 2.05
C ARG A 363 3.24 -14.18 1.64
N TYR A 364 3.39 -13.66 0.42
CA TYR A 364 4.67 -13.23 -0.14
C TYR A 364 4.66 -11.73 -0.44
N SER A 365 5.59 -11.00 0.17
CA SER A 365 5.89 -9.61 -0.23
C SER A 365 6.92 -9.62 -1.36
N VAL A 366 6.74 -8.81 -2.39
CA VAL A 366 7.53 -8.93 -3.64
C VAL A 366 8.02 -7.58 -4.12
N VAL A 367 9.28 -7.50 -4.54
CA VAL A 367 9.79 -6.43 -5.39
C VAL A 367 9.42 -6.76 -6.83
N ARG A 368 8.36 -6.12 -7.35
CA ARG A 368 7.80 -6.37 -8.68
C ARG A 368 8.47 -5.52 -9.74
N TYR A 369 9.00 -6.17 -10.78
CA TYR A 369 9.71 -5.46 -11.85
C TYR A 369 8.75 -5.09 -12.99
N LEU A 370 8.49 -3.81 -13.17
CA LEU A 370 7.52 -3.28 -14.13
C LEU A 370 8.21 -2.78 -15.40
N ALA A 371 7.81 -3.34 -16.55
CA ALA A 371 8.21 -2.85 -17.88
C ALA A 371 7.42 -1.58 -18.23
N SER A 372 7.83 -0.45 -17.64
CA SER A 372 7.16 0.84 -17.79
C SER A 372 8.18 1.96 -18.01
N PRO A 373 7.87 2.94 -18.89
CA PRO A 373 8.75 4.07 -19.14
C PRO A 373 8.74 5.10 -18.01
N ILE A 374 7.85 4.96 -17.02
CA ILE A 374 7.75 5.88 -15.87
C ILE A 374 9.04 5.75 -15.05
N PRO A 375 9.81 6.84 -14.85
CA PRO A 375 11.02 6.82 -14.04
C PRO A 375 10.66 6.97 -12.56
N ASN A 376 10.29 5.89 -11.88
CA ASN A 376 9.93 5.94 -10.46
C ASN A 376 10.09 4.58 -9.75
N ALA A 377 9.97 4.57 -8.43
CA ALA A 377 9.67 3.39 -7.63
C ALA A 377 8.62 3.77 -6.56
N ASN A 378 7.93 2.79 -5.97
CA ASN A 378 7.14 3.03 -4.76
C ASN A 378 6.98 1.74 -3.94
N GLY A 379 7.10 1.85 -2.63
CA GLY A 379 6.86 0.78 -1.65
C GLY A 379 5.55 0.94 -0.87
N PRO A 380 4.38 0.66 -1.45
CA PRO A 380 3.13 0.65 -0.72
C PRO A 380 3.04 -0.57 0.21
N HIS A 381 2.27 -0.42 1.28
CA HIS A 381 1.88 -1.53 2.16
C HIS A 381 0.36 -1.65 2.27
N VAL A 382 -0.09 -2.85 2.66
CA VAL A 382 -1.48 -3.15 2.96
C VAL A 382 -1.58 -3.59 4.41
N SER A 383 -2.38 -2.86 5.20
CA SER A 383 -2.52 -3.10 6.64
C SER A 383 -3.93 -3.49 7.06
N ASP A 384 -4.01 -4.34 8.08
CA ASP A 384 -5.25 -4.59 8.83
C ASP A 384 -5.71 -3.26 9.47
N PRO A 385 -6.89 -2.74 9.08
CA PRO A 385 -7.33 -1.45 9.57
C PRO A 385 -7.68 -1.45 11.06
N ARG A 386 -7.76 -2.61 11.71
CA ARG A 386 -8.09 -2.76 13.13
C ARG A 386 -6.87 -2.75 14.03
N SER A 387 -5.68 -3.05 13.53
CA SER A 387 -4.48 -3.14 14.36
C SER A 387 -3.30 -2.32 13.83
N GLY A 388 -3.31 -1.98 12.54
CA GLY A 388 -2.15 -1.44 11.84
C GLY A 388 -1.16 -2.54 11.41
N GLU A 389 -1.48 -3.82 11.60
CA GLU A 389 -0.62 -4.91 11.15
C GLU A 389 -0.45 -4.88 9.63
N ILE A 390 0.77 -4.70 9.14
CA ILE A 390 1.11 -4.84 7.73
C ILE A 390 0.98 -6.33 7.36
N LEU A 391 0.15 -6.62 6.37
CA LEU A 391 -0.17 -7.98 5.90
C LEU A 391 0.72 -8.39 4.73
N GLU A 392 0.95 -7.46 3.79
CA GLU A 392 1.85 -7.60 2.65
C GLU A 392 2.42 -6.24 2.23
N SER A 393 3.51 -6.31 1.47
CA SER A 393 3.97 -5.18 0.65
C SER A 393 4.49 -5.61 -0.72
N ASP A 394 4.04 -4.90 -1.75
CA ASP A 394 4.48 -5.03 -3.14
C ASP A 394 5.24 -3.77 -3.59
N ILE A 395 6.57 -3.81 -3.60
CA ILE A 395 7.40 -2.71 -4.10
C ILE A 395 7.33 -2.69 -5.62
N ASN A 396 6.83 -1.60 -6.19
CA ASN A 396 6.75 -1.39 -7.63
C ASN A 396 8.06 -0.81 -8.13
N TRP A 397 8.84 -1.63 -8.84
CA TRP A 397 10.13 -1.24 -9.42
C TRP A 397 10.01 -1.00 -10.92
N TYR A 398 10.03 0.26 -11.36
CA TYR A 398 9.86 0.59 -12.77
C TYR A 398 11.20 0.54 -13.49
N HIS A 399 11.24 -0.04 -14.69
CA HIS A 399 12.48 -0.20 -15.45
C HIS A 399 13.26 1.13 -15.60
N ASN A 400 12.57 2.24 -15.85
CA ASN A 400 13.20 3.55 -16.10
C ASN A 400 13.63 4.30 -14.83
N VAL A 401 13.52 3.72 -13.62
CA VAL A 401 14.11 4.33 -12.42
C VAL A 401 15.62 4.56 -12.58
N MET A 402 16.29 3.69 -13.34
CA MET A 402 17.72 3.80 -13.64
C MET A 402 18.06 5.07 -14.43
N THR A 403 17.17 5.56 -15.30
CA THR A 403 17.36 6.82 -16.03
C THR A 403 17.37 8.01 -15.07
N LEU A 404 16.46 8.00 -14.10
CA LEU A 404 16.36 9.02 -13.07
C LEU A 404 17.63 9.05 -12.21
N LEU A 405 18.03 7.87 -11.73
CA LEU A 405 19.23 7.65 -10.94
C LEU A 405 20.49 8.10 -11.68
N ARG A 406 20.62 7.72 -12.97
CA ARG A 406 21.73 8.15 -13.82
C ARG A 406 21.82 9.66 -13.86
N ASN A 407 20.72 10.32 -14.21
CA ASN A 407 20.70 11.76 -14.43
C ASN A 407 21.00 12.53 -13.14
N TRP A 408 20.36 12.17 -12.03
CA TRP A 408 20.61 12.79 -10.73
C TRP A 408 22.05 12.59 -10.27
N PHE A 409 22.57 11.35 -10.33
CA PHE A 409 23.93 11.06 -9.88
C PHE A 409 24.97 11.76 -10.76
N PHE A 410 24.76 11.80 -12.09
CA PHE A 410 25.60 12.58 -13.00
C PHE A 410 25.61 14.04 -12.59
N VAL A 411 24.44 14.69 -12.56
CA VAL A 411 24.35 16.15 -12.37
C VAL A 411 24.85 16.57 -10.99
N GLN A 412 24.59 15.78 -9.95
CA GLN A 412 24.93 16.13 -8.57
C GLN A 412 26.35 15.72 -8.18
N THR A 413 26.99 14.76 -8.87
CA THR A 413 28.29 14.21 -8.41
C THR A 413 29.42 14.22 -9.45
N ALA A 414 29.14 14.43 -10.75
CA ALA A 414 30.16 14.32 -11.80
C ALA A 414 31.35 15.29 -11.64
N ALA A 415 31.18 16.39 -10.92
CA ALA A 415 32.27 17.32 -10.62
C ALA A 415 33.40 16.68 -9.80
N ILE A 416 33.07 15.79 -8.85
CA ILE A 416 34.03 15.09 -7.98
C ILE A 416 34.22 13.62 -8.38
N ASN A 417 33.25 13.04 -9.10
CA ASN A 417 33.22 11.61 -9.40
C ASN A 417 33.41 11.30 -10.90
N PRO A 418 34.61 10.88 -11.33
CA PRO A 418 34.86 10.48 -12.72
C PRO A 418 33.95 9.35 -13.22
N GLU A 419 33.53 8.45 -12.33
CA GLU A 419 32.67 7.32 -12.68
C GLU A 419 31.23 7.75 -13.00
N ALA A 420 30.86 9.00 -12.67
CA ALA A 420 29.58 9.61 -13.02
C ALA A 420 29.64 10.47 -14.29
N GLN A 421 30.78 10.54 -15.00
CA GLN A 421 30.99 11.39 -16.19
C GLN A 421 30.66 10.67 -17.51
N SER A 422 29.61 9.84 -17.51
CA SER A 422 29.17 9.08 -18.70
C SER A 422 27.66 8.88 -18.71
N ILE A 423 27.06 8.80 -19.90
CA ILE A 423 25.64 8.49 -20.11
C ILE A 423 25.30 7.00 -19.91
N ALA A 424 26.31 6.15 -19.75
CA ALA A 424 26.17 4.73 -19.44
C ALA A 424 27.13 4.37 -18.30
N PHE A 425 26.58 4.21 -17.10
CA PHE A 425 27.35 3.80 -15.93
C PHE A 425 27.71 2.32 -15.99
N LYS A 426 28.84 1.98 -15.36
CA LYS A 426 29.18 0.59 -15.04
C LYS A 426 28.08 -0.05 -14.18
N ASP A 427 27.90 -1.36 -14.32
CA ASP A 427 26.87 -2.11 -13.61
C ASP A 427 27.04 -2.01 -12.08
N GLU A 428 28.26 -1.87 -11.58
CA GLU A 428 28.53 -1.71 -10.15
C GLU A 428 27.99 -0.38 -9.60
N ILE A 429 28.15 0.70 -10.37
CA ILE A 429 27.68 2.03 -9.99
C ILE A 429 26.15 2.06 -10.03
N MET A 430 25.56 1.63 -11.15
CA MET A 430 24.10 1.57 -11.27
C MET A 430 23.51 0.63 -10.22
N GLY A 431 24.17 -0.49 -9.95
CA GLY A 431 23.81 -1.40 -8.87
C GLY A 431 23.79 -0.73 -7.50
N ARG A 432 24.79 0.09 -7.16
CA ARG A 432 24.80 0.86 -5.90
C ARG A 432 23.63 1.85 -5.81
N LEU A 433 23.27 2.51 -6.91
CA LEU A 433 22.12 3.41 -6.98
C LEU A 433 20.78 2.65 -6.83
N ILE A 434 20.69 1.46 -7.44
CA ILE A 434 19.56 0.54 -7.28
C ILE A 434 19.42 0.11 -5.81
N ARG A 435 20.52 -0.26 -5.13
CA ARG A 435 20.52 -0.61 -3.70
C ARG A 435 19.99 0.54 -2.85
N PHE A 436 20.45 1.77 -3.10
CA PHE A 436 19.99 2.98 -2.40
C PHE A 436 18.46 3.17 -2.51
N VAL A 437 17.91 3.15 -3.72
CA VAL A 437 16.44 3.31 -3.90
C VAL A 437 15.69 2.12 -3.32
N SER A 438 16.20 0.90 -3.48
CA SER A 438 15.60 -0.29 -2.87
C SER A 438 15.48 -0.14 -1.35
N ALA A 439 16.54 0.34 -0.69
CA ALA A 439 16.52 0.59 0.75
C ALA A 439 15.54 1.70 1.13
N HIS A 440 15.47 2.81 0.37
CA HIS A 440 14.48 3.86 0.58
C HIS A 440 13.04 3.33 0.49
N GLU A 441 12.72 2.56 -0.56
CA GLU A 441 11.37 2.00 -0.71
C GLU A 441 11.03 1.02 0.41
N VAL A 442 11.98 0.20 0.86
CA VAL A 442 11.79 -0.71 2.00
C VAL A 442 11.48 0.06 3.29
N GLY A 443 12.03 1.26 3.47
CA GLY A 443 11.68 2.13 4.59
C GLY A 443 10.17 2.42 4.63
N HIS A 444 9.56 2.69 3.48
CA HIS A 444 8.10 2.85 3.39
C HIS A 444 7.35 1.56 3.74
N THR A 445 7.82 0.41 3.27
CA THR A 445 7.16 -0.87 3.49
C THR A 445 7.25 -1.37 4.93
N ILE A 446 8.17 -0.84 5.74
CA ILE A 446 8.26 -1.11 7.18
C ILE A 446 7.59 -0.01 8.02
N GLY A 447 6.90 0.95 7.41
CA GLY A 447 6.06 1.92 8.10
C GLY A 447 6.63 3.34 8.21
N LEU A 448 7.79 3.64 7.62
CA LEU A 448 8.40 4.96 7.71
C LEU A 448 7.94 5.90 6.58
N PRO A 449 7.44 7.11 6.88
CA PRO A 449 7.24 8.14 5.88
C PRO A 449 8.57 8.80 5.53
N HIS A 450 8.56 9.68 4.53
CA HIS A 450 9.71 10.57 4.30
C HIS A 450 10.01 11.42 5.54
N ASN A 451 11.30 11.62 5.82
CA ASN A 451 11.80 12.54 6.83
C ASN A 451 12.55 13.69 6.16
N MET A 452 11.81 14.70 5.69
CA MET A 452 12.38 15.84 4.97
C MET A 452 13.14 16.81 5.88
N GLY A 453 13.10 16.64 7.20
CA GLY A 453 13.82 17.49 8.17
C GLY A 453 15.05 16.82 8.77
N SER A 454 15.61 15.82 8.07
CA SER A 454 16.73 15.03 8.56
C SER A 454 18.07 15.65 8.15
N SER A 455 18.21 16.07 6.90
CA SER A 455 19.44 16.60 6.28
C SER A 455 20.05 17.77 7.04
N VAL A 456 19.21 18.63 7.64
CA VAL A 456 19.60 19.83 8.42
C VAL A 456 20.46 19.51 9.64
N ALA A 457 20.48 18.27 10.11
CA ALA A 457 21.27 17.87 11.28
C ALA A 457 22.79 17.88 11.02
N TYR A 458 23.22 17.83 9.76
CA TYR A 458 24.64 17.74 9.42
C TYR A 458 25.20 19.12 9.03
N PRO A 459 26.32 19.56 9.62
CA PRO A 459 26.98 20.76 9.15
C PRO A 459 27.41 20.62 7.69
N VAL A 460 27.17 21.64 6.86
CA VAL A 460 27.52 21.59 5.42
C VAL A 460 29.00 21.25 5.19
N ASP A 461 29.91 21.79 6.00
CA ASP A 461 31.34 21.49 5.86
C ASP A 461 31.69 20.04 6.22
N SER A 462 30.92 19.41 7.11
CA SER A 462 31.12 18.01 7.46
C SER A 462 30.81 17.06 6.31
N LEU A 463 29.90 17.44 5.40
CA LEU A 463 29.60 16.70 4.16
C LEU A 463 30.79 16.64 3.18
N ARG A 464 31.82 17.46 3.41
CA ARG A 464 33.08 17.46 2.63
C ARG A 464 34.21 16.67 3.31
N SER A 465 33.94 16.06 4.47
CA SER A 465 34.92 15.28 5.22
C SER A 465 34.73 13.78 5.00
N VAL A 466 35.79 13.09 4.56
CA VAL A 466 35.79 11.64 4.38
C VAL A 466 35.47 10.94 5.70
N SER A 467 36.14 11.31 6.79
CA SER A 467 35.93 10.69 8.10
C SER A 467 34.49 10.82 8.62
N PHE A 468 33.81 11.92 8.28
CA PHE A 468 32.43 12.16 8.70
C PHE A 468 31.45 11.38 7.82
N THR A 469 31.53 11.56 6.50
CA THR A 469 30.58 10.97 5.54
C THR A 469 30.70 9.46 5.46
N GLN A 470 31.87 8.87 5.67
CA GLN A 470 32.04 7.42 5.75
C GLN A 470 31.42 6.81 7.03
N LYS A 471 31.23 7.63 8.08
CA LYS A 471 30.58 7.20 9.32
C LYS A 471 29.06 7.41 9.30
N TYR A 472 28.62 8.53 8.73
CA TYR A 472 27.26 9.03 8.89
C TYR A 472 26.46 9.16 7.59
N GLY A 473 27.06 8.85 6.44
CA GLY A 473 26.46 9.11 5.13
C GLY A 473 26.30 10.60 4.87
N THR A 474 25.25 10.96 4.14
CA THR A 474 24.94 12.36 3.76
C THR A 474 23.71 12.93 4.47
N ALA A 475 22.94 12.10 5.16
CA ALA A 475 21.82 12.50 6.01
C ALA A 475 21.60 11.48 7.15
N PRO A 476 21.01 11.88 8.30
CA PRO A 476 20.65 10.94 9.37
C PRO A 476 19.61 9.88 9.01
N SER A 477 18.85 10.09 7.93
CA SER A 477 17.79 9.21 7.47
C SER A 477 17.88 9.05 5.96
N ILE A 478 17.84 7.80 5.49
CA ILE A 478 17.67 7.49 4.06
C ILE A 478 16.31 7.93 3.53
N MET A 479 15.33 8.17 4.42
CA MET A 479 13.97 8.58 4.09
C MET A 479 13.86 10.07 3.74
N ASP A 480 14.97 10.81 3.82
CA ASP A 480 15.07 12.16 3.31
C ASP A 480 15.27 12.17 1.77
N TYR A 481 14.92 13.28 1.12
CA TYR A 481 15.26 13.55 -0.27
C TYR A 481 16.62 14.24 -0.43
N ALA A 482 17.52 14.05 0.53
CA ALA A 482 18.95 14.38 0.49
C ALA A 482 19.76 13.37 -0.36
N ARG A 483 19.38 13.20 -1.64
CA ARG A 483 19.76 12.01 -2.44
C ARG A 483 21.26 11.86 -2.69
N PHE A 484 21.92 12.89 -3.23
CA PHE A 484 23.35 12.84 -3.53
C PHE A 484 24.11 14.06 -3.03
N ASN A 485 25.35 13.84 -2.59
CA ASN A 485 26.22 14.86 -1.99
C ASN A 485 26.72 15.91 -2.99
N TYR A 486 25.85 16.82 -3.42
CA TYR A 486 26.22 17.93 -4.31
C TYR A 486 27.10 19.00 -3.64
N VAL A 487 27.30 18.91 -2.33
CA VAL A 487 28.19 19.78 -1.56
C VAL A 487 29.67 19.43 -1.81
N ALA A 488 29.98 18.16 -2.02
CA ALA A 488 31.33 17.67 -2.25
C ALA A 488 32.01 18.38 -3.44
N GLN A 489 33.27 18.79 -3.25
CA GLN A 489 34.07 19.53 -4.23
C GLN A 489 35.31 18.73 -4.67
N PRO A 490 35.85 18.98 -5.87
CA PRO A 490 37.14 18.44 -6.27
C PRO A 490 38.21 18.73 -5.21
N GLY A 491 38.90 17.69 -4.74
CA GLY A 491 39.91 17.77 -3.68
C GLY A 491 39.45 17.29 -2.30
N ASP A 492 38.14 17.02 -2.11
CA ASP A 492 37.61 16.53 -0.82
C ASP A 492 37.87 15.03 -0.57
N GLY A 493 38.43 14.32 -1.56
CA GLY A 493 38.74 12.89 -1.47
C GLY A 493 37.52 12.00 -1.68
N ASP A 494 37.57 10.78 -1.12
CA ASP A 494 36.53 9.75 -1.27
C ASP A 494 35.42 9.90 -0.22
N VAL A 495 34.72 11.03 -0.29
CA VAL A 495 33.54 11.29 0.56
C VAL A 495 32.35 10.44 0.12
N SER A 496 31.46 10.08 1.06
CA SER A 496 30.21 9.42 0.67
C SER A 496 29.36 10.36 -0.18
N LEU A 497 28.78 9.82 -1.25
CA LEU A 497 27.98 10.56 -2.22
C LEU A 497 26.48 10.35 -2.07
N MET A 498 26.02 9.52 -1.13
CA MET A 498 24.60 9.22 -0.91
C MET A 498 24.36 8.80 0.56
N PRO A 499 23.11 8.85 1.04
CA PRO A 499 22.81 8.39 2.40
C PRO A 499 22.71 6.87 2.45
N ASP A 500 22.89 6.35 3.66
CA ASP A 500 22.67 4.95 4.04
C ASP A 500 21.62 4.90 5.16
N ILE A 501 21.30 3.70 5.66
CA ILE A 501 20.47 3.57 6.87
C ILE A 501 21.17 4.27 8.03
N GLY A 502 20.62 5.40 8.44
CA GLY A 502 21.27 6.34 9.33
C GLY A 502 20.78 6.27 10.77
N PRO A 503 21.35 7.11 11.65
CA PRO A 503 21.01 7.15 13.07
C PRO A 503 19.51 7.39 13.36
N TYR A 504 18.83 8.21 12.56
CA TYR A 504 17.39 8.44 12.69
C TYR A 504 16.59 7.19 12.30
N ASP A 505 16.95 6.53 11.20
CA ASP A 505 16.27 5.32 10.73
C ASP A 505 16.32 4.20 11.78
N ILE A 506 17.51 4.00 12.36
CA ILE A 506 17.76 3.04 13.44
C ILE A 506 16.92 3.39 14.68
N HIS A 507 16.86 4.68 15.05
CA HIS A 507 16.04 5.14 16.17
C HIS A 507 14.55 4.92 15.94
N ALA A 508 14.04 5.29 14.77
CA ALA A 508 12.63 5.14 14.41
C ALA A 508 12.24 3.66 14.43
N VAL A 509 12.99 2.78 13.75
CA VAL A 509 12.72 1.34 13.73
C VAL A 509 12.78 0.75 15.14
N ARG A 510 13.77 1.10 15.96
CA ARG A 510 13.79 0.70 17.37
C ARG A 510 12.53 1.16 18.08
N TRP A 511 12.14 2.42 17.93
CA TRP A 511 10.97 2.99 18.59
C TRP A 511 9.66 2.32 18.16
N GLY A 512 9.50 1.94 16.89
CA GLY A 512 8.27 1.32 16.38
C GLY A 512 8.20 -0.21 16.53
N TYR A 513 9.35 -0.90 16.48
CA TYR A 513 9.41 -2.37 16.47
C TYR A 513 9.89 -3.03 17.75
N ARG A 514 10.63 -2.33 18.63
CA ARG A 514 11.13 -2.95 19.87
C ARG A 514 9.97 -3.38 20.77
N PRO A 515 9.81 -4.68 21.07
CA PRO A 515 8.80 -5.15 22.03
C PRO A 515 9.14 -4.69 23.45
N ILE A 516 8.10 -4.57 24.28
CA ILE A 516 8.22 -4.24 25.71
C ILE A 516 7.51 -5.37 26.49
N PRO A 517 8.18 -6.50 26.76
CA PRO A 517 7.54 -7.70 27.31
C PRO A 517 6.85 -7.48 28.66
N SER A 518 7.36 -6.56 29.47
CA SER A 518 6.80 -6.19 30.77
C SER A 518 5.46 -5.46 30.70
N VAL A 519 4.98 -5.11 29.50
CA VAL A 519 3.76 -4.31 29.30
C VAL A 519 2.75 -5.10 28.48
N GLU A 520 1.62 -5.44 29.11
CA GLU A 520 0.54 -6.19 28.45
C GLU A 520 -0.35 -5.30 27.57
N LYS A 521 -0.79 -4.15 28.07
CA LYS A 521 -1.70 -3.23 27.36
C LYS A 521 -0.94 -2.27 26.46
N ALA A 522 -1.53 -1.88 25.33
CA ALA A 522 -0.87 -0.97 24.38
C ALA A 522 -0.74 0.46 24.93
N GLU A 523 -1.70 0.89 25.74
CA GLU A 523 -1.77 2.22 26.34
C GLU A 523 -0.64 2.46 27.34
N ASP A 524 -0.24 1.40 28.03
CA ASP A 524 0.78 1.41 29.07
C ASP A 524 2.21 1.49 28.49
N GLU A 525 2.39 1.32 27.17
CA GLU A 525 3.69 1.57 26.52
C GLU A 525 4.04 3.05 26.46
N LYS A 526 3.04 3.95 26.54
CA LYS A 526 3.19 5.38 26.25
C LYS A 526 4.29 6.07 27.08
N PRO A 527 4.41 5.88 28.42
CA PRO A 527 5.47 6.52 29.19
C PRO A 527 6.87 6.06 28.79
N ILE A 528 7.04 4.78 28.45
CA ILE A 528 8.33 4.22 28.02
C ILE A 528 8.70 4.76 26.65
N LEU A 529 7.74 4.79 25.72
CA LEU A 529 7.92 5.33 24.38
C LEU A 529 8.21 6.84 24.40
N ASP A 530 7.57 7.60 25.30
CA ASP A 530 7.88 9.02 25.52
C ASP A 530 9.31 9.19 26.01
N GLN A 531 9.75 8.39 26.99
CA GLN A 531 11.11 8.47 27.51
C GLN A 531 12.15 8.19 26.42
N TRP A 532 11.95 7.17 25.57
CA TRP A 532 12.88 6.88 24.47
C TRP A 532 13.01 8.03 23.47
N ILE A 533 11.97 8.84 23.29
CA ILE A 533 12.01 10.04 22.46
C ILE A 533 12.76 11.16 23.21
N ARG A 534 12.43 11.37 24.49
CA ARG A 534 13.07 12.38 25.34
C ARG A 534 14.57 12.20 25.50
N ASP A 535 15.05 10.96 25.53
CA ASP A 535 16.48 10.64 25.57
C ASP A 535 17.25 11.23 24.37
N LYS A 536 16.55 11.64 23.31
CA LYS A 536 17.08 12.19 22.05
C LYS A 536 16.52 13.56 21.68
N GLU A 537 15.69 14.20 22.52
CA GLU A 537 14.86 15.34 22.09
C GLU A 537 15.64 16.61 21.70
N ASP A 538 16.84 16.79 22.24
CA ASP A 538 17.71 17.93 21.96
C ASP A 538 18.79 17.64 20.89
N ASP A 539 18.81 16.43 20.32
CA ASP A 539 19.79 16.04 19.31
C ASP A 539 19.17 16.10 17.90
N PRO A 540 19.63 17.01 17.03
CA PRO A 540 19.06 17.19 15.70
C PRO A 540 19.18 15.95 14.80
N MET A 541 20.11 15.02 15.09
CA MET A 541 20.23 13.75 14.36
C MET A 541 18.98 12.87 14.48
N TYR A 542 18.13 13.12 15.48
CA TYR A 542 16.92 12.36 15.75
C TYR A 542 15.63 13.13 15.43
N ARG A 543 15.74 14.27 14.75
CA ARG A 543 14.58 15.09 14.38
C ARG A 543 13.77 14.45 13.26
N PHE A 544 12.44 14.46 13.42
CA PHE A 544 11.49 14.19 12.34
C PHE A 544 10.93 15.51 11.77
N GLY A 545 11.10 15.71 10.46
CA GLY A 545 10.42 16.73 9.67
C GLY A 545 9.50 16.09 8.64
N ARG A 546 8.19 16.33 8.77
CA ARG A 546 7.19 15.74 7.87
C ARG A 546 7.27 16.38 6.49
N GLN A 547 7.09 15.58 5.44
CA GLN A 547 6.86 16.08 4.08
C GLN A 547 5.72 17.12 4.01
N GLN A 548 5.98 18.24 3.34
CA GLN A 548 5.08 19.38 3.20
C GLN A 548 4.64 19.60 1.74
N PHE A 549 3.41 20.06 1.54
CA PHE A 549 2.92 20.59 0.27
C PHE A 549 2.73 22.10 0.42
N GLY A 550 3.50 22.89 -0.33
CA GLY A 550 3.69 24.31 0.00
C GLY A 550 4.56 24.44 1.25
N VAL A 551 5.87 24.52 1.05
CA VAL A 551 6.87 24.52 2.13
C VAL A 551 6.63 25.70 3.08
N VAL A 552 6.44 25.41 4.37
CA VAL A 552 6.32 26.42 5.44
C VAL A 552 7.52 26.37 6.37
N ASP A 553 7.97 25.18 6.74
CA ASP A 553 9.23 24.99 7.48
C ASP A 553 10.40 24.84 6.49
N PRO A 554 11.31 25.84 6.39
CA PRO A 554 12.45 25.80 5.47
C PRO A 554 13.55 24.82 5.92
N SER A 555 13.48 24.28 7.13
CA SER A 555 14.37 23.20 7.59
C SER A 555 13.83 21.80 7.28
N SER A 556 12.72 21.71 6.53
CA SER A 556 12.12 20.45 6.12
C SER A 556 11.70 20.48 4.64
N GLN A 557 12.71 20.55 3.76
CA GLN A 557 12.55 20.69 2.31
C GLN A 557 12.99 19.42 1.56
N THR A 558 12.73 19.37 0.25
CA THR A 558 13.26 18.32 -0.61
C THR A 558 14.55 18.80 -1.26
N GLU A 559 15.50 17.90 -1.49
CA GLU A 559 16.81 18.18 -2.12
C GLU A 559 17.74 19.10 -1.33
N ASP A 560 17.47 19.37 -0.05
CA ASP A 560 18.39 20.10 0.81
C ASP A 560 19.50 19.19 1.37
N LEU A 561 20.66 19.78 1.63
CA LEU A 561 21.79 19.13 2.27
C LEU A 561 22.40 20.03 3.32
N GLY A 562 22.39 19.52 4.55
CA GLY A 562 23.04 20.15 5.68
C GLY A 562 22.30 21.34 6.28
N ASP A 563 22.92 21.95 7.29
CA ASP A 563 22.36 23.00 8.15
C ASP A 563 22.27 24.40 7.51
N ASP A 564 22.92 24.62 6.38
CA ASP A 564 22.95 25.90 5.66
C ASP A 564 22.67 25.69 4.16
N ALA A 565 21.38 25.80 3.81
CA ALA A 565 20.93 25.61 2.43
C ALA A 565 21.61 26.57 1.44
N ILE A 566 21.89 27.82 1.83
CA ILE A 566 22.52 28.80 0.94
C ILE A 566 23.96 28.39 0.63
N LYS A 567 24.71 27.96 1.66
CA LYS A 567 26.07 27.48 1.50
C LYS A 567 26.13 26.19 0.69
N ALA A 568 25.24 25.24 0.97
CA ALA A 568 25.14 23.99 0.22
C ALA A 568 24.82 24.25 -1.27
N SER A 569 23.84 25.11 -1.56
CA SER A 569 23.50 25.50 -2.94
C SER A 569 24.65 26.23 -3.63
N ALA A 570 25.44 27.06 -2.92
CA ALA A 570 26.61 27.70 -3.50
C ALA A 570 27.66 26.69 -3.98
N TYR A 571 27.87 25.60 -3.23
CA TYR A 571 28.72 24.48 -3.64
C TYR A 571 28.13 23.69 -4.83
N GLY A 572 26.81 23.45 -4.81
CA GLY A 572 26.09 22.85 -5.93
C GLY A 572 26.28 23.65 -7.22
N ILE A 573 26.05 24.97 -7.18
CA ILE A 573 26.25 25.88 -8.31
C ILE A 573 27.71 25.85 -8.79
N ALA A 574 28.68 25.80 -7.87
CA ALA A 574 30.10 25.68 -8.23
C ALA A 574 30.36 24.38 -9.01
N ASN A 575 29.74 23.27 -8.63
CA ASN A 575 29.81 22.00 -9.34
C ASN A 575 29.15 22.08 -10.72
N LEU A 576 27.94 22.64 -10.83
CA LEU A 576 27.25 22.81 -12.12
C LEU A 576 28.10 23.63 -13.11
N LYS A 577 28.75 24.71 -12.65
CA LYS A 577 29.67 25.51 -13.49
C LYS A 577 30.85 24.70 -14.03
N ARG A 578 31.30 23.65 -13.35
CA ARG A 578 32.36 22.75 -13.82
C ARG A 578 31.83 21.70 -14.81
N ILE A 579 30.59 21.24 -14.61
CA ILE A 579 29.96 20.19 -15.42
C ILE A 579 29.47 20.73 -16.76
N VAL A 580 28.86 21.93 -16.81
CA VAL A 580 28.25 22.49 -18.03
C VAL A 580 29.20 22.50 -19.25
N PRO A 581 30.46 22.98 -19.14
CA PRO A 581 31.40 22.98 -20.27
C PRO A 581 31.78 21.57 -20.76
N LYS A 582 31.56 20.55 -19.92
CA LYS A 582 31.92 19.15 -20.17
C LYS A 582 30.77 18.31 -20.70
N LEU A 583 29.53 18.80 -20.67
CA LEU A 583 28.37 18.04 -21.14
C LEU A 583 28.54 17.54 -22.57
N ILE A 584 29.01 18.39 -23.50
CA ILE A 584 29.22 18.00 -24.90
C ILE A 584 30.19 16.80 -25.00
N GLU A 585 31.25 16.79 -24.18
CA GLU A 585 32.26 15.72 -24.16
C GLU A 585 31.71 14.45 -23.50
N TRP A 586 31.10 14.57 -22.32
CA TRP A 586 30.66 13.43 -21.50
C TRP A 586 29.38 12.75 -21.99
N THR A 587 28.60 13.42 -22.85
CA THR A 587 27.40 12.84 -23.46
C THR A 587 27.60 12.46 -24.92
N ALA A 588 28.80 12.58 -25.47
CA ALA A 588 29.07 12.20 -26.85
C ALA A 588 29.14 10.68 -27.00
N GLU A 589 28.47 10.17 -28.03
CA GLU A 589 28.57 8.77 -28.45
C GLU A 589 28.53 8.70 -29.99
N ASP A 590 29.49 7.98 -30.57
CA ASP A 590 29.61 7.86 -32.03
C ASP A 590 28.34 7.27 -32.64
N GLY A 591 27.76 7.99 -33.62
CA GLY A 591 26.56 7.56 -34.32
C GLY A 591 25.23 7.95 -33.64
N LYS A 592 25.25 8.67 -32.51
CA LYS A 592 24.05 9.24 -31.87
C LYS A 592 23.86 10.74 -32.19
N ASN A 593 22.63 11.22 -31.98
CA ASN A 593 22.27 12.63 -32.05
C ASN A 593 22.51 13.32 -30.69
N PHE A 594 22.02 14.55 -30.51
CA PHE A 594 22.21 15.34 -29.30
C PHE A 594 21.14 15.12 -28.21
N ASP A 595 20.31 14.08 -28.30
CA ASP A 595 19.19 13.88 -27.36
C ASP A 595 19.66 13.67 -25.90
N ASP A 596 20.77 12.95 -25.70
CA ASP A 596 21.38 12.77 -24.37
C ASP A 596 21.95 14.09 -23.82
N LEU A 597 22.52 14.94 -24.69
CA LEU A 597 23.01 16.27 -24.33
C LEU A 597 21.85 17.19 -23.94
N GLU A 598 20.78 17.23 -24.74
CA GLU A 598 19.57 18.01 -24.45
C GLU A 598 18.95 17.56 -23.13
N THR A 599 18.85 16.25 -22.91
CA THR A 599 18.34 15.68 -21.66
C THR A 599 19.16 16.12 -20.46
N LEU A 600 20.47 15.91 -20.45
CA LEU A 600 21.32 16.26 -19.30
C LEU A 600 21.48 17.76 -19.11
N TYR A 601 21.49 18.55 -20.19
CA TYR A 601 21.44 20.01 -20.10
C TYR A 601 20.15 20.47 -19.40
N GLY A 602 19.00 19.90 -19.77
CA GLY A 602 17.72 20.15 -19.11
C GLY A 602 17.73 19.78 -17.62
N GLN A 603 18.39 18.68 -17.26
CA GLN A 603 18.55 18.26 -15.86
C GLN A 603 19.43 19.23 -15.06
N VAL A 604 20.50 19.76 -15.66
CA VAL A 604 21.34 20.80 -15.05
C VAL A 604 20.54 22.09 -14.86
N TYR A 605 19.76 22.50 -15.87
CA TYR A 605 18.94 23.70 -15.79
C TYR A 605 17.83 23.62 -14.71
N SER A 606 17.35 22.41 -14.39
CA SER A 606 16.32 22.22 -13.36
C SER A 606 16.85 22.16 -11.92
N GLN A 607 18.17 22.05 -11.73
CA GLN A 607 18.80 22.22 -10.40
C GLN A 607 18.91 23.71 -10.10
#